data_AF-A0AAW0PD78-F1
#
_entry.id   AF-A0AAW0PD78-F1
#
_cell.length_a   1.000
_cell.length_b   1.000
_cell.length_c   1.000
_cell.angle_alpha   90.00
_cell.angle_beta   90.00
_cell.angle_gamma   90.00
#
_symmetry.space_group_name_H-M   'P 1'
#
loop_
_entity.id
_entity.type
_entity.pdbx_description
1 polymer ?
#
loop_
_entity_poly.entity_id
_entity_poly.type
_entity_poly.pdbx_seq_one_letter_code
_entity_poly.pdbx_strand_id
1 'polypeptide(L)'
;MVRSGRAAVEGRKRAWLNCCCSCIEPALLLHSLILQQRWPYLQRLLAFPVKLRFATSTLLRLEHKVSIIFTDSDFRVNIQGRDIERVDSYKYLGVHLNNKLDWTHNTDALYRKGQSRLYLLRRLRSFGVRGPLLRTFYDSVVASAILYGVVCWSSSITERERKKLDKVIKKSSSVLGCPLDSVREVGDRRVLARFTSMLDHESHPLQDALSALESSFSDRLIHPRCVKERFRRSFLPAAVRLYNEHC
;
A
#
# COMPACT_ATOMS: atom_id res chain seq x y z
N MET A 1 20.50 -29.75 -10.47
CA MET A 1 19.63 -29.68 -9.26
C MET A 1 19.55 -28.25 -8.69
N VAL A 2 19.25 -27.22 -9.51
CA VAL A 2 19.14 -25.81 -9.07
C VAL A 2 18.07 -25.08 -9.89
N ARG A 3 16.77 -25.31 -9.62
CA ARG A 3 15.67 -24.58 -10.31
C ARG A 3 14.50 -24.11 -9.42
N SER A 4 14.52 -24.36 -8.11
CA SER A 4 13.37 -24.03 -7.23
C SER A 4 13.34 -22.58 -6.68
N GLY A 5 14.44 -21.82 -6.76
CA GLY A 5 14.55 -20.53 -6.04
C GLY A 5 13.98 -19.28 -6.74
N ARG A 6 13.93 -19.23 -8.07
CA ARG A 6 13.63 -17.99 -8.84
C ARG A 6 12.15 -17.71 -9.07
N ALA A 7 11.32 -18.73 -9.33
CA ALA A 7 9.86 -18.58 -9.48
C ALA A 7 9.23 -17.97 -8.22
N ALA A 8 9.75 -18.35 -7.04
CA ALA A 8 9.32 -17.77 -5.77
C ALA A 8 9.67 -16.28 -5.65
N VAL A 9 10.77 -15.77 -6.23
CA VAL A 9 11.13 -14.33 -6.15
C VAL A 9 10.14 -13.47 -6.95
N GLU A 10 9.65 -13.99 -8.07
CA GLU A 10 8.75 -13.26 -8.98
C GLU A 10 7.29 -13.24 -8.50
N GLY A 11 6.81 -14.35 -7.91
CA GLY A 11 5.54 -14.35 -7.17
C GLY A 11 5.55 -13.39 -5.96
N ARG A 12 6.70 -13.26 -5.30
CA ARG A 12 6.90 -12.35 -4.15
C ARG A 12 6.89 -10.86 -4.52
N LYS A 13 7.33 -10.47 -5.73
CA LYS A 13 7.26 -9.07 -6.21
C LYS A 13 5.85 -8.69 -6.66
N ARG A 14 5.15 -9.59 -7.36
CA ARG A 14 3.75 -9.38 -7.78
C ARG A 14 2.80 -9.25 -6.60
N ALA A 15 2.92 -10.10 -5.59
CA ALA A 15 2.12 -9.98 -4.37
C ALA A 15 2.33 -8.64 -3.66
N TRP A 16 3.58 -8.14 -3.62
CA TRP A 16 3.93 -6.87 -2.98
C TRP A 16 3.42 -5.65 -3.75
N LEU A 17 3.56 -5.64 -5.08
CA LEU A 17 3.04 -4.56 -5.93
C LEU A 17 1.52 -4.54 -5.94
N ASN A 18 0.85 -5.71 -6.05
CA ASN A 18 -0.61 -5.79 -6.00
C ASN A 18 -1.14 -5.31 -4.63
N CYS A 19 -0.49 -5.68 -3.52
CA CYS A 19 -0.85 -5.16 -2.20
C CYS A 19 -0.65 -3.65 -2.06
N CYS A 20 0.49 -3.11 -2.52
CA CYS A 20 0.72 -1.67 -2.48
C CYS A 20 -0.29 -0.93 -3.38
N CYS A 21 -0.58 -1.42 -4.58
CA CYS A 21 -1.58 -0.83 -5.48
C CYS A 21 -2.98 -0.87 -4.87
N SER A 22 -3.41 -2.00 -4.30
CA SER A 22 -4.73 -2.13 -3.64
C SER A 22 -4.84 -1.35 -2.32
N CYS A 23 -3.72 -1.05 -1.65
CA CYS A 23 -3.71 -0.29 -0.38
C CYS A 23 -3.56 1.24 -0.57
N ILE A 24 -3.07 1.71 -1.74
CA ILE A 24 -2.90 3.14 -2.05
C ILE A 24 -4.16 3.74 -2.70
N GLU A 25 -5.14 2.93 -3.11
CA GLU A 25 -6.47 3.43 -3.47
C GLU A 25 -7.32 3.75 -2.23
N PRO A 26 -7.24 4.99 -1.73
CA PRO A 26 -8.46 5.74 -1.50
C PRO A 26 -8.29 7.19 -1.96
N ALA A 27 -8.67 7.49 -3.20
CA ALA A 27 -8.77 8.87 -3.70
C ALA A 27 -9.94 9.08 -4.68
N LEU A 28 -11.00 8.25 -4.64
CA LEU A 28 -12.13 8.33 -5.57
C LEU A 28 -13.49 8.65 -4.94
N LEU A 29 -13.53 9.39 -3.82
CA LEU A 29 -14.79 9.95 -3.31
C LEU A 29 -14.91 11.48 -3.38
N LEU A 30 -13.84 12.21 -3.76
CA LEU A 30 -13.94 13.64 -4.11
C LEU A 30 -13.79 13.94 -5.61
N HIS A 31 -13.38 12.95 -6.41
CA HIS A 31 -13.22 13.09 -7.87
C HIS A 31 -14.45 12.60 -8.67
N SER A 32 -15.40 11.93 -8.01
CA SER A 32 -16.63 11.40 -8.61
C SER A 32 -17.57 12.48 -9.13
N LEU A 33 -17.55 13.70 -8.57
CA LEU A 33 -18.44 14.79 -9.00
C LEU A 33 -17.96 15.54 -10.26
N ILE A 34 -16.67 15.52 -10.58
CA ILE A 34 -16.12 16.26 -11.74
C ILE A 34 -16.10 15.39 -13.02
N LEU A 35 -16.05 14.06 -12.91
CA LEU A 35 -16.05 13.16 -14.07
C LEU A 35 -17.44 12.70 -14.54
N GLN A 36 -18.49 12.97 -13.76
CA GLN A 36 -19.86 12.58 -14.11
C GLN A 36 -20.45 13.35 -15.30
N GLN A 37 -19.82 14.46 -15.74
CA GLN A 37 -20.29 15.24 -16.90
C GLN A 37 -19.75 14.79 -18.27
N ARG A 38 -18.83 13.82 -18.36
CA ARG A 38 -18.23 13.40 -19.66
C ARG A 38 -18.50 11.94 -20.08
N TRP A 39 -19.31 11.21 -19.31
CA TRP A 39 -19.67 9.81 -19.57
C TRP A 39 -20.35 9.51 -20.94
N PRO A 40 -21.10 10.42 -21.60
CA PRO A 40 -21.79 10.08 -22.86
C PRO A 40 -20.88 9.83 -24.08
N TYR A 41 -19.59 10.18 -24.04
CA TYR A 41 -18.70 10.08 -25.20
C TYR A 41 -17.94 8.75 -25.31
N LEU A 42 -17.92 7.92 -24.25
CA LEU A 42 -17.19 6.64 -24.24
C LEU A 42 -18.05 5.42 -24.62
N GLN A 43 -19.38 5.56 -24.67
CA GLN A 43 -20.27 4.46 -25.06
C GLN A 43 -20.29 4.15 -26.58
N ARG A 44 -19.59 4.92 -27.42
CA ARG A 44 -19.46 4.64 -28.87
C ARG A 44 -18.24 3.81 -29.27
N LEU A 45 -17.36 3.43 -28.34
CA LEU A 45 -16.10 2.71 -28.66
C LEU A 45 -16.11 1.20 -28.31
N LEU A 46 -17.22 0.65 -27.80
CA LEU A 46 -17.31 -0.77 -27.39
C LEU A 46 -18.42 -1.55 -28.10
N ALA A 47 -18.60 -1.32 -29.40
CA ALA A 47 -19.37 -2.21 -30.25
C ALA A 47 -18.46 -2.79 -31.33
N PHE A 48 -17.91 -3.99 -31.12
CA PHE A 48 -17.73 -5.03 -32.15
C PHE A 48 -17.25 -6.35 -31.51
N PRO A 49 -17.88 -7.51 -31.82
CA PRO A 49 -17.56 -8.82 -31.22
C PRO A 49 -16.72 -9.68 -32.17
N VAL A 50 -15.66 -10.35 -31.71
CA VAL A 50 -15.05 -11.47 -32.49
C VAL A 50 -14.53 -12.61 -31.59
N LYS A 51 -15.32 -13.69 -31.60
CA LYS A 51 -15.03 -15.13 -31.64
C LYS A 51 -13.71 -15.67 -31.03
N LEU A 52 -13.89 -16.54 -30.03
CA LEU A 52 -12.95 -17.58 -29.62
C LEU A 52 -12.63 -18.56 -30.78
N ARG A 53 -11.37 -18.97 -30.89
CA ARG A 53 -10.97 -20.33 -31.29
C ARG A 53 -9.83 -20.80 -30.40
N PHE A 54 -9.96 -22.03 -29.92
CA PHE A 54 -8.96 -22.78 -29.18
C PHE A 54 -7.89 -23.33 -30.11
N ALA A 55 -6.62 -23.22 -29.71
CA ALA A 55 -5.55 -24.13 -30.14
C ALA A 55 -4.45 -24.17 -29.07
N THR A 56 -3.98 -25.39 -28.85
CA THR A 56 -3.15 -25.91 -27.76
C THR A 56 -1.68 -25.50 -27.82
N SER A 57 -1.13 -24.97 -26.71
CA SER A 57 0.06 -25.49 -26.00
C SER A 57 0.61 -24.41 -25.05
N THR A 58 0.44 -24.63 -23.75
CA THR A 58 1.19 -24.09 -22.61
C THR A 58 1.77 -22.67 -22.71
N LEU A 59 0.88 -21.67 -22.71
CA LEU A 59 1.18 -20.31 -22.24
C LEU A 59 0.16 -20.01 -21.15
N LEU A 60 0.62 -19.83 -19.90
CA LEU A 60 -0.21 -19.27 -18.84
C LEU A 60 -0.58 -17.84 -19.25
N ARG A 61 -1.73 -17.74 -19.93
CA ARG A 61 -2.41 -16.50 -20.29
C ARG A 61 -2.94 -15.88 -19.00
N LEU A 62 -2.05 -15.17 -18.30
CA LEU A 62 -2.48 -14.07 -17.46
C LEU A 62 -3.06 -13.03 -18.42
N GLU A 63 -4.32 -12.63 -18.25
CA GLU A 63 -5.00 -11.61 -19.08
C GLU A 63 -4.39 -10.20 -18.95
N HIS A 64 -3.18 -10.09 -18.41
CA HIS A 64 -2.33 -8.91 -18.46
C HIS A 64 -1.01 -9.29 -19.12
N LYS A 65 -0.76 -8.78 -20.34
CA LYS A 65 0.45 -8.98 -21.17
C LYS A 65 1.73 -8.45 -20.48
N VAL A 66 2.20 -9.15 -19.45
CA VAL A 66 3.50 -8.94 -18.80
C VAL A 66 4.41 -10.10 -19.20
N SER A 67 5.38 -9.84 -20.07
CA SER A 67 6.36 -10.81 -20.53
C SER A 67 7.68 -10.57 -19.81
N ILE A 68 8.09 -11.50 -18.95
CA ILE A 68 9.36 -11.45 -18.25
C ILE A 68 10.36 -12.30 -19.03
N ILE A 69 11.39 -11.67 -19.61
CA ILE A 69 12.40 -12.36 -20.41
C ILE A 69 13.69 -12.45 -19.59
N PHE A 70 14.19 -13.68 -19.42
CA PHE A 70 15.44 -13.95 -18.72
C PHE A 70 16.53 -14.22 -19.75
N THR A 71 17.43 -13.27 -19.99
CA THR A 71 18.70 -13.51 -20.70
C THR A 71 19.84 -13.58 -19.69
N ASP A 72 20.85 -14.43 -19.96
CA ASP A 72 21.84 -14.90 -18.99
C ASP A 72 22.76 -13.81 -18.38
N SER A 73 22.63 -12.56 -18.83
CA SER A 73 23.39 -11.41 -18.34
C SER A 73 22.54 -10.18 -17.98
N ASP A 74 21.22 -10.19 -18.23
CA ASP A 74 20.34 -9.09 -17.83
C ASP A 74 18.87 -9.56 -17.74
N PHE A 75 18.20 -9.21 -16.63
CA PHE A 75 16.78 -9.50 -16.42
C PHE A 75 15.97 -8.33 -16.96
N ARG A 76 15.28 -8.53 -18.08
CA ARG A 76 14.45 -7.49 -18.70
C ARG A 76 12.98 -7.79 -18.46
N VAL A 77 12.30 -6.83 -17.83
CA VAL A 77 10.85 -6.88 -17.65
C VAL A 77 10.23 -6.11 -18.79
N ASN A 78 9.36 -6.75 -19.55
CA ASN A 78 8.66 -6.14 -20.66
C ASN A 78 7.15 -6.14 -20.39
N ILE A 79 6.53 -4.96 -20.46
CA ILE A 79 5.07 -4.82 -20.39
C ILE A 79 4.60 -4.38 -21.77
N GLN A 80 3.71 -5.17 -22.38
CA GLN A 80 3.12 -4.88 -23.69
C GLN A 80 4.13 -4.60 -24.83
N GLY A 81 5.27 -5.28 -24.84
CA GLY A 81 6.33 -5.07 -25.83
C GLY A 81 7.31 -3.94 -25.49
N ARG A 82 7.12 -3.21 -24.38
CA ARG A 82 8.04 -2.15 -23.93
C ARG A 82 8.92 -2.61 -22.77
N ASP A 83 10.23 -2.47 -22.94
CA ASP A 83 11.20 -2.71 -21.88
C ASP A 83 11.04 -1.66 -20.79
N ILE A 84 10.92 -2.11 -19.54
CA ILE A 84 10.80 -1.22 -18.37
C ILE A 84 12.21 -0.87 -17.89
N GLU A 85 12.46 0.42 -17.75
CA GLU A 85 13.68 0.93 -17.12
C GLU A 85 13.77 0.50 -15.65
N ARG A 86 14.93 0.01 -15.26
CA ARG A 86 15.23 -0.36 -13.87
C ARG A 86 15.78 0.85 -13.14
N VAL A 87 14.93 1.41 -12.26
CA VAL A 87 15.31 2.54 -11.40
C VAL A 87 15.53 2.08 -9.96
N ASP A 88 16.50 2.69 -9.29
CA ASP A 88 16.82 2.37 -7.89
C ASP A 88 15.77 2.87 -6.90
N SER A 89 15.10 3.97 -7.22
CA SER A 89 13.97 4.49 -6.46
C SER A 89 12.94 5.12 -7.38
N TYR A 90 11.67 4.90 -7.06
CA TYR A 90 10.53 5.42 -7.80
C TYR A 90 9.50 5.98 -6.84
N LYS A 91 8.91 7.12 -7.18
CA LYS A 91 7.85 7.74 -6.39
C LYS A 91 6.50 7.40 -7.02
N TYR A 92 5.75 6.52 -6.37
CA TYR A 92 4.42 6.11 -6.82
C TYR A 92 3.35 6.72 -5.92
N LEU A 93 2.46 7.54 -6.50
CA LEU A 93 1.35 8.20 -5.78
C LEU A 93 1.78 8.92 -4.48
N GLY A 94 3.02 9.40 -4.41
CA GLY A 94 3.55 10.07 -3.22
C GLY A 94 4.30 9.19 -2.23
N VAL A 95 4.33 7.87 -2.43
CA VAL A 95 5.12 6.90 -1.66
C VAL A 95 6.43 6.60 -2.38
N HIS A 96 7.54 6.60 -1.65
CA HIS A 96 8.85 6.26 -2.24
C HIS A 96 9.11 4.76 -2.13
N LEU A 97 9.23 4.10 -3.28
CA LEU A 97 9.63 2.70 -3.42
C LEU A 97 11.10 2.66 -3.82
N ASN A 98 11.87 1.70 -3.30
CA ASN A 98 13.26 1.50 -3.70
C ASN A 98 13.53 0.03 -4.06
N ASN A 99 14.62 -0.22 -4.78
CA ASN A 99 15.04 -1.54 -5.23
C ASN A 99 15.33 -2.50 -4.06
N LYS A 100 15.73 -1.97 -2.90
CA LYS A 100 15.94 -2.72 -1.65
C LYS A 100 14.63 -3.15 -1.00
N LEU A 101 13.49 -2.58 -1.41
CA LEU A 101 12.18 -2.70 -0.78
C LEU A 101 12.23 -2.47 0.74
N ASP A 102 13.01 -1.48 1.14
CA ASP A 102 12.98 -0.92 2.48
C ASP A 102 12.22 0.43 2.46
N TRP A 103 11.88 0.93 3.64
CA TRP A 103 11.07 2.14 3.77
C TRP A 103 11.91 3.35 4.18
N THR A 104 13.23 3.28 4.03
CA THR A 104 14.14 4.34 4.51
C THR A 104 13.89 5.66 3.77
N HIS A 105 13.89 5.64 2.44
CA HIS A 105 13.63 6.81 1.62
C HIS A 105 12.24 7.40 1.87
N ASN A 106 11.23 6.53 2.03
CA ASN A 106 9.86 6.94 2.32
C ASN A 106 9.75 7.60 3.69
N THR A 107 10.23 6.95 4.75
CA THR A 107 10.15 7.48 6.11
C THR A 107 10.98 8.75 6.29
N ASP A 108 12.11 8.87 5.59
CA ASP A 108 12.89 10.12 5.54
C ASP A 108 12.13 11.26 4.86
N ALA A 109 11.47 10.99 3.73
CA ALA A 109 10.63 11.97 3.06
C ALA A 109 9.44 12.40 3.92
N LEU A 110 8.73 11.44 4.53
CA LEU A 110 7.62 11.68 5.46
C LEU A 110 8.08 12.48 6.68
N TYR A 111 9.25 12.16 7.25
CA TYR A 111 9.80 12.88 8.39
C TYR A 111 10.10 14.34 8.05
N ARG A 112 10.77 14.62 6.91
CA ARG A 112 11.05 16.00 6.47
C ARG A 112 9.76 16.77 6.24
N LYS A 113 8.78 16.15 5.56
CA LYS A 113 7.45 16.73 5.35
C LYS A 113 6.75 17.02 6.67
N GLY A 114 6.79 16.08 7.61
CA GLY A 114 6.23 16.20 8.95
C GLY A 114 6.86 17.33 9.77
N GLN A 115 8.19 17.49 9.73
CA GLN A 115 8.88 18.60 10.41
C GLN A 115 8.44 19.97 9.86
N SER A 116 8.33 20.10 8.54
CA SER A 116 7.84 21.33 7.90
C SER A 116 6.42 21.68 8.37
N ARG A 117 5.50 20.71 8.44
CA ARG A 117 4.13 20.96 8.91
C ARG A 117 4.04 21.19 10.42
N LEU A 118 4.87 20.52 11.20
CA LEU A 118 4.99 20.76 12.65
C LEU A 118 5.47 22.19 12.96
N TYR A 119 6.38 22.74 12.15
CA TYR A 119 6.77 24.15 12.28
C TYR A 119 5.56 25.08 12.13
N LEU A 120 4.72 24.85 11.12
CA LEU A 120 3.49 25.63 10.94
C LEU A 120 2.52 25.48 12.12
N LEU A 121 2.32 24.25 12.61
CA LEU A 121 1.48 24.00 13.79
C LEU A 121 1.96 24.80 15.02
N ARG A 122 3.28 24.86 15.24
CA ARG A 122 3.88 25.66 16.33
C ARG A 122 3.67 27.16 16.13
N ARG A 123 3.80 27.64 14.89
CA ARG A 123 3.55 29.05 14.56
C ARG A 123 2.10 29.44 14.82
N LEU A 124 1.15 28.59 14.43
CA LEU A 124 -0.27 28.81 14.74
C LEU A 124 -0.53 28.86 16.24
N ARG A 125 0.10 27.97 17.02
CA ARG A 125 0.01 28.03 18.49
C ARG A 125 0.55 29.36 19.05
N SER A 126 1.67 29.86 18.52
CA SER A 126 2.23 31.15 18.96
C SER A 126 1.35 32.36 18.65
N PHE A 127 0.45 32.26 17.67
CA PHE A 127 -0.55 33.30 17.37
C PHE A 127 -1.81 33.19 18.22
N GLY A 128 -1.85 32.32 19.24
CA GLY A 128 -3.00 32.19 20.13
C GLY A 128 -4.19 31.42 19.54
N VAL A 129 -3.98 30.65 18.46
CA VAL A 129 -5.04 29.83 17.86
C VAL A 129 -5.57 28.81 18.88
N ARG A 130 -6.91 28.72 18.97
CA ARG A 130 -7.60 27.85 19.94
C ARG A 130 -7.33 26.36 19.68
N GLY A 131 -7.35 25.57 20.76
CA GLY A 131 -7.05 24.13 20.74
C GLY A 131 -7.83 23.32 19.69
N PRO A 132 -9.16 23.43 19.59
CA PRO A 132 -9.94 22.66 18.60
C PRO A 132 -9.55 22.95 17.14
N LEU A 133 -9.24 24.22 16.82
CA LEU A 133 -8.79 24.60 15.49
C LEU A 133 -7.36 24.10 15.22
N LEU A 134 -6.47 24.14 16.22
CA LEU A 134 -5.14 23.52 16.10
C LEU A 134 -5.21 22.01 15.90
N ARG A 135 -6.15 21.33 16.58
CA ARG A 135 -6.38 19.90 16.40
C ARG A 135 -6.83 19.59 14.96
N THR A 136 -7.79 20.36 14.46
CA THR A 136 -8.25 20.25 13.06
C THR A 136 -7.11 20.48 12.07
N PHE A 137 -6.24 21.47 12.33
CA PHE A 137 -5.04 21.71 11.52
C PHE A 137 -4.06 20.54 11.57
N TYR A 138 -3.82 19.96 12.76
CA TYR A 138 -2.99 18.77 12.90
C TYR A 138 -3.53 17.61 12.07
N ASP A 139 -4.81 17.28 12.22
CA ASP A 139 -5.44 16.14 11.54
C ASP A 139 -5.40 16.32 10.01
N SER A 140 -5.72 17.52 9.52
CA SER A 140 -5.79 17.82 8.08
C SER A 140 -4.45 18.07 7.39
N VAL A 141 -3.41 18.55 8.10
CA VAL A 141 -2.14 18.98 7.49
C VAL A 141 -0.94 18.15 7.93
N VAL A 142 -0.82 17.85 9.23
CA VAL A 142 0.35 17.14 9.78
C VAL A 142 0.13 15.63 9.68
N ALA A 143 -0.99 15.14 10.23
CA ALA A 143 -1.33 13.73 10.27
C ALA A 143 -1.56 13.19 8.85
N SER A 144 -2.32 13.89 8.01
CA SER A 144 -2.53 13.54 6.60
C SER A 144 -1.22 13.42 5.81
N ALA A 145 -0.21 14.24 6.12
CA ALA A 145 1.07 14.23 5.43
C ALA A 145 1.98 13.08 5.85
N ILE A 146 1.98 12.72 7.14
CA ILE A 146 2.87 11.70 7.72
C ILE A 146 2.26 10.31 7.61
N LEU A 147 0.94 10.19 7.77
CA LEU A 147 0.19 8.93 7.78
C LEU A 147 -0.41 8.61 6.40
N TYR A 148 0.04 9.31 5.36
CA TYR A 148 -0.34 9.01 3.99
C TYR A 148 0.14 7.61 3.60
N GLY A 149 -0.76 6.80 3.05
CA GLY A 149 -0.46 5.42 2.66
C GLY A 149 0.02 4.53 3.81
N VAL A 150 -0.28 4.88 5.07
CA VAL A 150 0.23 4.18 6.26
C VAL A 150 -0.03 2.68 6.25
N VAL A 151 -1.14 2.25 5.65
CA VAL A 151 -1.51 0.84 5.42
C VAL A 151 -0.42 0.06 4.67
N CYS A 152 0.34 0.71 3.80
CA CYS A 152 1.33 0.07 2.94
C CYS A 152 2.67 -0.18 3.64
N TRP A 153 3.03 0.65 4.62
CA TRP A 153 4.39 0.70 5.15
C TRP A 153 4.50 0.56 6.67
N SER A 154 3.43 0.79 7.44
CA SER A 154 3.47 0.82 8.93
C SER A 154 3.91 -0.49 9.59
N SER A 155 3.53 -1.62 9.00
CA SER A 155 3.89 -2.96 9.44
C SER A 155 5.31 -3.36 9.03
N SER A 156 5.85 -2.70 8.01
CA SER A 156 7.12 -3.03 7.36
C SER A 156 8.30 -2.13 7.74
N ILE A 157 8.04 -0.99 8.39
CA ILE A 157 9.11 -0.13 8.92
C ILE A 157 9.83 -0.75 10.12
N THR A 158 11.09 -0.39 10.30
CA THR A 158 11.90 -0.73 11.47
C THR A 158 11.49 0.11 12.69
N GLU A 159 11.87 -0.36 13.88
CA GLU A 159 11.60 0.38 15.12
C GLU A 159 12.30 1.75 15.16
N ARG A 160 13.48 1.86 14.53
CA ARG A 160 14.20 3.13 14.41
C ARG A 160 13.41 4.14 13.58
N GLU A 161 12.88 3.71 12.44
CA GLU A 161 12.07 4.54 11.55
C GLU A 161 10.73 4.92 12.22
N ARG A 162 10.10 3.96 12.92
CA ARG A 162 8.88 4.21 13.71
C ARG A 162 9.10 5.29 14.75
N LYS A 163 10.12 5.12 15.61
CA LYS A 163 10.51 6.13 16.62
C LYS A 163 10.83 7.48 16.00
N LYS A 164 11.39 7.52 14.80
CA LYS A 164 11.67 8.77 14.08
C LYS A 164 10.39 9.52 13.70
N LEU A 165 9.38 8.83 13.20
CA LEU A 165 8.08 9.43 12.88
C LEU A 165 7.28 9.78 14.14
N ASP A 166 7.31 8.93 15.17
CA ASP A 166 6.67 9.20 16.46
C ASP A 166 7.23 10.44 17.15
N LYS A 167 8.49 10.82 16.91
CA LYS A 167 9.01 12.12 17.39
C LYS A 167 8.20 13.30 16.84
N VAL A 168 7.69 13.23 15.62
CA VAL A 168 6.84 14.30 15.06
C VAL A 168 5.48 14.31 15.75
N ILE A 169 4.89 13.13 15.97
CA ILE A 169 3.61 12.97 16.66
C ILE A 169 3.71 13.48 18.10
N LYS A 170 4.72 13.03 18.86
CA LYS A 170 4.96 13.48 20.25
C LYS A 170 5.15 14.99 20.36
N LYS A 171 5.93 15.57 19.44
CA LYS A 171 6.08 17.04 19.38
C LYS A 171 4.77 17.74 19.04
N SER A 172 3.94 17.16 18.19
CA SER A 172 2.61 17.71 17.86
C SER A 172 1.66 17.61 19.07
N SER A 173 1.67 16.48 19.77
CA SER A 173 0.89 16.25 21.00
C SER A 173 1.22 17.30 22.07
N SER A 174 2.50 17.61 22.26
CA SER A 174 2.95 18.69 23.16
C SER A 174 2.41 20.07 22.75
N VAL A 175 2.30 20.38 21.46
CA VAL A 175 1.76 21.66 20.97
C VAL A 175 0.24 21.74 21.16
N LEU A 176 -0.46 20.61 20.98
CA LEU A 176 -1.91 20.52 21.13
C LEU A 176 -2.36 20.44 22.60
N GLY A 177 -1.50 19.94 23.48
CA GLY A 177 -1.84 19.69 24.90
C GLY A 177 -2.75 18.47 25.10
N CYS A 178 -2.77 17.53 24.15
CA CYS A 178 -3.56 16.30 24.24
C CYS A 178 -2.78 15.09 23.70
N PRO A 179 -3.04 13.87 24.20
CA PRO A 179 -2.41 12.66 23.69
C PRO A 179 -2.82 12.41 22.24
N LEU A 180 -1.87 11.90 21.44
CA LEU A 180 -2.07 11.50 20.06
C LEU A 180 -1.60 10.06 19.86
N ASP A 181 -2.32 9.32 19.03
CA ASP A 181 -1.97 7.96 18.66
C ASP A 181 -0.62 7.90 17.94
N SER A 182 0.18 6.90 18.30
CA SER A 182 1.43 6.58 17.62
C SER A 182 1.21 6.11 16.19
N VAL A 183 2.29 6.10 15.39
CA VAL A 183 2.25 5.53 14.03
C VAL A 183 1.80 4.06 14.04
N ARG A 184 2.14 3.31 15.09
CA ARG A 184 1.73 1.91 15.23
C ARG A 184 0.22 1.80 15.39
N GLU A 185 -0.36 2.51 16.35
CA GLU A 185 -1.79 2.42 16.66
C GLU A 185 -2.64 2.85 15.46
N VAL A 186 -2.29 3.95 14.80
CA VAL A 186 -3.03 4.39 13.60
C VAL A 186 -2.81 3.43 12.44
N GLY A 187 -1.60 2.90 12.30
CA GLY A 187 -1.26 1.92 11.28
C GLY A 187 -2.07 0.63 11.43
N ASP A 188 -2.02 0.02 12.59
CA ASP A 188 -2.69 -1.25 12.89
C ASP A 188 -4.21 -1.10 12.73
N ARG A 189 -4.80 -0.01 13.25
CA ARG A 189 -6.23 0.31 13.08
C ARG A 189 -6.64 0.43 11.61
N ARG A 190 -5.86 1.15 10.79
CA ARG A 190 -6.18 1.35 9.37
C ARG A 190 -5.92 0.11 8.52
N VAL A 191 -4.90 -0.68 8.86
CA VAL A 191 -4.63 -1.97 8.23
C VAL A 191 -5.80 -2.92 8.48
N LEU A 192 -6.23 -3.04 9.74
CA LEU A 192 -7.37 -3.89 10.10
C LEU A 192 -8.65 -3.44 9.38
N ALA A 193 -9.00 -2.15 9.46
CA ALA A 193 -10.18 -1.63 8.77
C ALA A 193 -10.15 -1.85 7.25
N ARG A 194 -8.99 -1.68 6.60
CA ARG A 194 -8.84 -1.95 5.17
C ARG A 194 -8.97 -3.44 4.87
N PHE A 195 -8.37 -4.29 5.71
CA PHE A 195 -8.39 -5.73 5.53
C PHE A 195 -9.79 -6.31 5.71
N THR A 196 -10.54 -5.90 6.74
CA THR A 196 -11.95 -6.29 6.92
C THR A 196 -12.80 -5.88 5.71
N SER A 197 -12.66 -4.64 5.23
CA SER A 197 -13.34 -4.20 4.01
C SER A 197 -12.97 -5.05 2.78
N MET A 198 -11.75 -5.57 2.69
CA MET A 198 -11.37 -6.48 1.60
C MET A 198 -12.03 -7.85 1.73
N LEU A 199 -12.23 -8.37 2.95
CA LEU A 199 -12.93 -9.63 3.19
C LEU A 199 -14.42 -9.53 2.84
N ASP A 200 -15.02 -8.36 3.06
CA ASP A 200 -16.45 -8.12 2.78
C ASP A 200 -16.76 -7.92 1.28
N HIS A 201 -15.75 -7.82 0.40
CA HIS A 201 -15.93 -7.49 -1.01
C HIS A 201 -15.59 -8.66 -1.94
N GLU A 202 -16.62 -9.40 -2.37
CA GLU A 202 -16.47 -10.59 -3.24
C GLU A 202 -15.78 -10.31 -4.60
N SER A 203 -15.86 -9.08 -5.12
CA SER A 203 -15.23 -8.71 -6.40
C SER A 203 -13.80 -8.16 -6.24
N HIS A 204 -13.17 -8.33 -5.07
CA HIS A 204 -11.83 -7.80 -4.84
C HIS A 204 -10.78 -8.56 -5.67
N PRO A 205 -9.77 -7.88 -6.28
CA PRO A 205 -8.75 -8.55 -7.09
C PRO A 205 -7.89 -9.60 -6.36
N LEU A 206 -7.97 -9.62 -5.03
CA LEU A 206 -7.28 -10.60 -4.18
C LEU A 206 -8.23 -11.62 -3.56
N GLN A 207 -9.48 -11.73 -4.00
CA GLN A 207 -10.48 -12.61 -3.38
C GLN A 207 -9.99 -14.06 -3.29
N ASP A 208 -9.46 -14.61 -4.39
CA ASP A 208 -8.90 -15.97 -4.39
C ASP A 208 -7.82 -16.17 -3.32
N ALA A 209 -6.97 -15.14 -3.12
CA ALA A 209 -5.92 -15.19 -2.12
C ALA A 209 -6.45 -15.03 -0.69
N LEU A 210 -7.57 -14.32 -0.49
CA LEU A 210 -8.22 -14.14 0.81
C LEU A 210 -9.01 -15.39 1.20
N SER A 211 -9.79 -15.96 0.28
CA SER A 211 -10.53 -17.21 0.51
C SER A 211 -9.60 -18.39 0.80
N ALA A 212 -8.40 -18.41 0.22
CA ALA A 212 -7.38 -19.41 0.55
C ALA A 212 -6.82 -19.29 1.99
N LEU A 213 -7.09 -18.18 2.68
CA LEU A 213 -6.71 -17.95 4.08
C LEU A 213 -7.86 -18.28 5.04
N GLU A 214 -9.07 -18.55 4.55
CA GLU A 214 -10.18 -18.92 5.41
C GLU A 214 -9.96 -20.31 6.01
N SER A 215 -10.31 -20.45 7.29
CA SER A 215 -10.29 -21.73 8.00
C SER A 215 -11.69 -22.33 7.99
N SER A 216 -11.81 -23.60 7.62
CA SER A 216 -13.09 -24.32 7.70
C SER A 216 -13.50 -24.67 9.14
N PHE A 217 -12.62 -24.47 10.12
CA PHE A 217 -12.80 -24.90 11.51
C PHE A 217 -12.87 -23.76 12.53
N SER A 218 -12.62 -22.51 12.10
CA SER A 218 -12.55 -21.36 13.00
C SER A 218 -12.74 -20.05 12.25
N ASP A 219 -13.23 -19.03 12.95
CA ASP A 219 -13.31 -17.66 12.41
C ASP A 219 -11.94 -16.99 12.22
N ARG A 220 -10.87 -17.62 12.72
CA ARG A 220 -9.48 -17.19 12.49
C ARG A 220 -9.01 -17.55 11.09
N LEU A 221 -8.24 -16.63 10.50
CA LEU A 221 -7.59 -16.85 9.22
C LEU A 221 -6.29 -17.65 9.38
N ILE A 222 -6.03 -18.52 8.42
CA ILE A 222 -4.79 -19.29 8.27
C ILE A 222 -3.66 -18.30 7.98
N HIS A 223 -2.69 -18.23 8.90
CA HIS A 223 -1.55 -17.35 8.71
C HIS A 223 -0.64 -17.86 7.57
N PRO A 224 -0.30 -17.02 6.56
CA PRO A 224 0.59 -17.43 5.48
C PRO A 224 1.95 -17.90 5.99
N ARG A 225 2.51 -18.97 5.39
CA ARG A 225 3.85 -19.43 5.76
C ARG A 225 4.89 -18.38 5.36
N CYS A 226 5.58 -17.82 6.35
CA CYS A 226 6.54 -16.74 6.15
C CYS A 226 7.99 -17.21 6.37
N VAL A 227 8.75 -17.38 5.29
CA VAL A 227 10.17 -17.77 5.37
C VAL A 227 11.08 -16.55 5.64
N LYS A 228 10.72 -15.39 5.09
CA LYS A 228 11.52 -14.16 5.22
C LYS A 228 10.80 -13.15 6.08
N GLU A 229 11.53 -12.48 6.96
CA GLU A 229 10.99 -11.41 7.80
C GLU A 229 10.36 -10.30 6.98
N ARG A 230 10.95 -9.97 5.83
CA ARG A 230 10.37 -9.01 4.87
C ARG A 230 8.94 -9.38 4.45
N PHE A 231 8.70 -10.65 4.14
CA PHE A 231 7.36 -11.09 3.75
C PHE A 231 6.42 -11.12 4.95
N ARG A 232 6.90 -11.59 6.11
CA ARG A 232 6.16 -11.57 7.38
C ARG A 232 5.64 -10.18 7.76
N ARG A 233 6.40 -9.14 7.40
CA ARG A 233 6.05 -7.74 7.66
C ARG A 233 5.24 -7.07 6.56
N SER A 234 5.09 -7.70 5.40
CA SER A 234 4.26 -7.16 4.31
C SER A 234 2.77 -7.18 4.69
N PHE A 235 1.95 -6.45 3.92
CA PHE A 235 0.54 -6.22 4.24
C PHE A 235 -0.22 -7.50 4.60
N LEU A 236 -0.27 -8.52 3.73
CA LEU A 236 -1.13 -9.69 3.96
C LEU A 236 -0.80 -10.46 5.25
N PRO A 237 0.45 -10.92 5.50
CA PRO A 237 0.76 -11.62 6.75
C PRO A 237 0.63 -10.72 7.99
N ALA A 238 0.88 -9.41 7.87
CA ALA A 238 0.69 -8.49 8.97
C ALA A 238 -0.79 -8.28 9.30
N ALA A 239 -1.64 -8.12 8.27
CA ALA A 239 -3.07 -7.92 8.41
C ALA A 239 -3.77 -9.17 8.98
N VAL A 240 -3.43 -10.37 8.49
CA VAL A 240 -3.94 -11.63 9.03
C VAL A 240 -3.57 -11.81 10.50
N ARG A 241 -2.33 -11.47 10.88
CA ARG A 241 -1.91 -11.50 12.29
C ARG A 241 -2.74 -10.54 13.14
N LEU A 242 -2.92 -9.30 12.69
CA LEU A 242 -3.73 -8.31 13.40
C LEU A 242 -5.20 -8.73 13.49
N TYR A 243 -5.75 -9.31 12.43
CA TYR A 243 -7.12 -9.82 12.41
C TYR A 243 -7.30 -10.91 13.47
N ASN A 244 -6.44 -11.92 13.49
CA ASN A 244 -6.52 -13.01 14.45
C ASN A 244 -6.27 -12.59 15.93
N GLU A 245 -5.66 -11.42 16.15
CA GLU A 245 -5.41 -10.85 17.48
C GLU A 245 -6.60 -10.02 17.99
N HIS A 246 -7.46 -9.51 17.10
CA HIS A 246 -8.47 -8.49 17.42
C HIS A 246 -9.90 -8.81 16.98
N CYS A 247 -10.10 -9.83 16.15
CA CYS A 247 -11.39 -10.32 15.66
C CYS A 247 -11.54 -11.79 16.10
#